data_AF-A0A921MGB6-F1
#
_entry.id   AF-A0A921MGB6-F1
#
_cell.length_a   1.000
_cell.length_b   1.000
_cell.length_c   1.000
_cell.angle_alpha   90.00
_cell.angle_beta   90.00
_cell.angle_gamma   90.00
#
_symmetry.space_group_name_H-M   'P 1'
#
loop_
_entity.id
_entity.type
_entity.pdbx_description
1 polymer ?
#
loop_
_entity_poly.entity_id
_entity_poly.type
_entity_poly.pdbx_seq_one_letter_code
_entity_poly.pdbx_strand_id
1 'polypeptide(L)'
;MSRTTGTTAWIDLNSKSLQETQDFYSALFGWTFESQGEAFGGYCLIRNGDALVGGAMDVTGMTCPEGEPLEPRWDVYLTVDDLDARLEKAKLHGAKIPMDPMPIGESGRMGILCDPTGAGINMWQAGDLDGYDFTGLPGSPVWFELMTHQYDKATEFYTAVFDAQMVPMSEQMDDDSFRYSTNGTQDVATWGLGD
;
A
#
# COMPACT_ATOMS: atom_id res chain seq x y z
N MET A 1 -2.26 19.55 -4.24
CA MET A 1 -0.82 19.26 -4.48
C MET A 1 -0.73 17.76 -4.48
N SER A 2 -0.07 17.16 -5.46
CA SER A 2 0.09 15.70 -5.53
C SER A 2 1.03 15.21 -4.43
N ARG A 3 0.78 14.04 -3.87
CA ARG A 3 1.67 13.36 -2.92
C ARG A 3 3.08 13.16 -3.51
N THR A 4 4.07 13.17 -2.64
CA THR A 4 5.46 12.90 -3.02
C THR A 4 5.64 11.43 -3.34
N THR A 5 6.40 11.11 -4.38
CA THR A 5 6.78 9.73 -4.73
C THR A 5 7.31 8.98 -3.50
N GLY A 6 6.89 7.72 -3.34
CA GLY A 6 7.31 6.86 -2.24
C GLY A 6 6.59 7.11 -0.92
N THR A 7 5.64 8.05 -0.84
CA THR A 7 4.72 8.18 0.30
C THR A 7 3.50 7.28 0.11
N THR A 8 2.81 6.94 1.21
CA THR A 8 1.63 6.07 1.17
C THR A 8 0.43 6.79 0.53
N ALA A 9 -0.11 6.19 -0.52
CA ALA A 9 -1.20 6.73 -1.32
C ALA A 9 -2.56 6.15 -0.91
N TRP A 10 -2.63 4.83 -0.76
CA TRP A 10 -3.89 4.13 -0.62
C TRP A 10 -3.71 2.81 0.12
N ILE A 11 -4.82 2.30 0.65
CA ILE A 11 -4.90 0.94 1.16
C ILE A 11 -6.17 0.25 0.73
N ASP A 12 -6.05 -1.02 0.38
CA ASP A 12 -7.18 -1.88 0.07
C ASP A 12 -7.26 -3.08 1.01
N LEU A 13 -8.46 -3.34 1.49
CA LEU A 13 -8.79 -4.50 2.29
C LEU A 13 -9.40 -5.58 1.41
N ASN A 14 -8.60 -6.57 1.05
CA ASN A 14 -9.06 -7.74 0.31
C ASN A 14 -9.62 -8.77 1.28
N SER A 15 -10.85 -9.21 1.02
CA SER A 15 -11.54 -10.18 1.87
C SER A 15 -12.21 -11.28 1.06
N LYS A 16 -12.31 -12.50 1.63
CA LYS A 16 -13.15 -13.59 1.10
C LYS A 16 -14.53 -13.65 1.77
N SER A 17 -14.83 -12.69 2.65
CA SER A 17 -16.09 -12.58 3.40
C SER A 17 -16.34 -11.11 3.71
N LEU A 18 -16.60 -10.35 2.64
CA LEU A 18 -16.60 -8.88 2.69
C LEU A 18 -17.60 -8.33 3.72
N GLN A 19 -18.82 -8.89 3.80
CA GLN A 19 -19.81 -8.42 4.77
C GLN A 19 -19.33 -8.58 6.22
N GLU A 20 -18.79 -9.74 6.60
CA GLU A 20 -18.27 -9.96 7.97
C GLU A 20 -17.08 -9.04 8.28
N THR A 21 -16.26 -8.78 7.27
CA THR A 21 -15.13 -7.84 7.35
C THR A 21 -15.63 -6.41 7.57
N GLN A 22 -16.65 -5.99 6.83
CA GLN A 22 -17.28 -4.68 6.99
C GLN A 22 -17.89 -4.52 8.38
N ASP A 23 -18.62 -5.53 8.88
CA ASP A 23 -19.22 -5.51 10.20
C ASP A 23 -18.16 -5.37 11.31
N PHE A 24 -17.06 -6.11 11.19
CA PHE A 24 -15.93 -6.04 12.13
C PHE A 24 -15.31 -4.64 12.18
N TYR A 25 -14.92 -4.08 11.04
CA TYR A 25 -14.26 -2.77 11.01
C TYR A 25 -15.21 -1.61 11.29
N SER A 26 -16.51 -1.75 10.96
CA SER A 26 -17.55 -0.81 11.38
C SER A 26 -17.67 -0.78 12.91
N ALA A 27 -17.66 -1.94 13.57
CA ALA A 27 -17.71 -2.01 15.03
C ALA A 27 -16.43 -1.52 15.72
N LEU A 28 -15.27 -1.77 15.11
CA LEU A 28 -13.97 -1.42 15.69
C LEU A 28 -13.63 0.06 15.53
N PHE A 29 -13.85 0.63 14.35
CA PHE A 29 -13.42 1.98 14.00
C PHE A 29 -14.57 2.95 13.70
N GLY A 30 -15.81 2.47 13.60
CA GLY A 30 -16.93 3.29 13.14
C GLY A 30 -16.90 3.56 11.64
N TRP A 31 -16.16 2.76 10.87
CA TRP A 31 -16.07 2.93 9.42
C TRP A 31 -17.42 2.69 8.74
N THR A 32 -17.63 3.39 7.63
CA THR A 32 -18.73 3.12 6.69
C THR A 32 -18.15 2.71 5.34
N PHE A 33 -18.94 1.94 4.58
CA PHE A 33 -18.52 1.36 3.31
C PHE A 33 -19.47 1.81 2.19
N GLU A 34 -18.93 2.47 1.18
CA GLU A 34 -19.67 3.04 0.05
C GLU A 34 -19.39 2.21 -1.22
N SER A 35 -20.34 1.35 -1.60
CA SER A 35 -20.20 0.55 -2.81
C SER A 35 -20.12 1.43 -4.06
N GLN A 36 -19.11 1.17 -4.89
CA GLN A 36 -18.97 1.76 -6.23
C GLN A 36 -19.77 0.99 -7.30
N GLY A 37 -20.46 -0.09 -6.90
CA GLY A 37 -21.28 -0.92 -7.78
C GLY A 37 -20.50 -1.98 -8.57
N GLU A 38 -21.25 -2.78 -9.34
CA GLU A 38 -20.69 -3.92 -10.09
C GLU A 38 -19.69 -3.52 -11.18
N ALA A 39 -19.80 -2.31 -11.72
CA ALA A 39 -18.85 -1.78 -12.73
C ALA A 39 -17.41 -1.70 -12.21
N PHE A 40 -17.23 -1.62 -10.88
CA PHE A 40 -15.94 -1.64 -10.20
C PHE A 40 -15.70 -2.98 -9.47
N GLY A 41 -16.36 -4.06 -9.89
CA GLY A 41 -16.20 -5.39 -9.28
C GLY A 41 -16.71 -5.47 -7.85
N GLY A 42 -17.67 -4.61 -7.46
CA GLY A 42 -18.19 -4.57 -6.09
C GLY A 42 -17.27 -3.87 -5.09
N TYR A 43 -16.25 -3.15 -5.58
CA TYR A 43 -15.35 -2.34 -4.76
C TYR A 43 -16.12 -1.36 -3.88
N CYS A 44 -15.71 -1.23 -2.62
CA CYS A 44 -16.28 -0.34 -1.64
C CYS A 44 -15.23 0.68 -1.19
N LEU A 45 -15.57 1.97 -1.17
CA LEU A 45 -14.75 2.96 -0.49
C LEU A 45 -15.00 2.89 1.00
N ILE A 46 -13.95 3.05 1.80
CA ILE A 46 -14.01 3.08 3.27
C ILE A 46 -13.96 4.53 3.73
N ARG A 47 -14.90 4.91 4.60
CA ARG A 47 -14.97 6.24 5.21
C ARG A 47 -14.82 6.16 6.73
N ASN A 48 -14.10 7.11 7.31
CA ASN A 48 -14.09 7.39 8.75
C ASN A 48 -14.70 8.78 8.97
N GLY A 49 -15.99 8.84 9.31
CA GLY A 49 -16.76 10.08 9.18
C GLY A 49 -16.81 10.53 7.72
N ASP A 50 -16.40 11.77 7.44
CA ASP A 50 -16.34 12.30 6.07
C ASP A 50 -15.04 11.92 5.32
N ALA A 51 -14.02 11.47 6.06
CA ALA A 51 -12.69 11.21 5.51
C ALA A 51 -12.65 9.88 4.76
N LEU A 52 -12.10 9.91 3.55
CA LEU A 52 -11.88 8.73 2.71
C LEU A 52 -10.62 7.99 3.16
N VAL A 53 -10.72 6.80 3.75
CA VAL A 53 -9.56 6.16 4.42
C VAL A 53 -9.01 4.92 3.71
N GLY A 54 -9.65 4.43 2.65
CA GLY A 54 -9.18 3.28 1.89
C GLY A 54 -10.29 2.65 1.05
N GLY A 55 -10.06 1.43 0.60
CA GLY A 55 -11.05 0.63 -0.09
C GLY A 55 -11.13 -0.80 0.43
N ALA A 56 -12.16 -1.52 0.00
CA ALA A 56 -12.36 -2.93 0.29
C ALA A 56 -12.95 -3.66 -0.91
N MET A 57 -12.54 -4.90 -1.10
CA MET A 57 -13.02 -5.74 -2.19
C MET A 57 -13.26 -7.18 -1.72
N ASP A 58 -14.29 -7.80 -2.27
CA ASP A 58 -14.46 -9.25 -2.19
C ASP A 58 -13.59 -9.91 -3.27
N VAL A 59 -12.58 -10.66 -2.83
CA VAL A 59 -11.65 -11.36 -3.72
C VAL A 59 -11.99 -12.85 -3.87
N THR A 60 -13.18 -13.27 -3.43
CA THR A 60 -13.64 -14.65 -3.55
C THR A 60 -13.68 -15.09 -5.00
N GLY A 61 -12.97 -16.18 -5.30
CA GLY A 61 -12.88 -16.74 -6.65
C GLY A 61 -11.96 -15.97 -7.60
N MET A 62 -11.30 -14.91 -7.13
CA MET A 62 -10.23 -14.25 -7.88
C MET A 62 -8.92 -15.04 -7.72
N THR A 63 -8.10 -15.01 -8.76
CA THR A 63 -6.79 -15.65 -8.78
C THR A 63 -5.70 -14.63 -9.12
N CYS A 64 -4.51 -14.82 -8.56
CA CYS A 64 -3.34 -14.13 -9.06
C CYS A 64 -2.99 -14.61 -10.49
N PRO A 65 -2.12 -13.89 -11.21
CA PRO A 65 -1.72 -14.26 -12.57
C PRO A 65 -1.08 -15.65 -12.69
N GLU A 66 -0.49 -16.18 -11.60
CA GLU A 66 0.02 -17.54 -11.51
C GLU A 66 -1.08 -18.62 -11.36
N GLY A 67 -2.34 -18.20 -11.24
CA GLY A 67 -3.51 -19.07 -11.12
C GLY A 67 -3.82 -19.54 -9.70
N GLU A 68 -3.08 -19.06 -8.70
CA GLU A 68 -3.36 -19.33 -7.29
C GLU A 68 -4.49 -18.44 -6.78
N PRO A 69 -5.33 -18.91 -5.84
CA PRO A 69 -6.36 -18.07 -5.24
C PRO A 69 -5.77 -16.81 -4.60
N LEU A 70 -6.41 -15.67 -4.80
CA LEU A 70 -6.00 -14.45 -4.12
C LEU A 70 -6.35 -14.56 -2.63
N GLU A 71 -5.37 -14.34 -1.74
CA GLU A 71 -5.58 -14.43 -0.30
C GLU A 71 -6.07 -13.11 0.30
N PRO A 72 -6.90 -13.14 1.38
CA PRO A 72 -7.26 -11.93 2.12
C PRO A 72 -6.03 -11.23 2.69
N ARG A 73 -5.90 -9.93 2.46
CA ARG A 73 -4.77 -9.13 2.92
C ARG A 73 -5.09 -7.64 2.85
N TRP A 74 -4.32 -6.86 3.59
CA TRP A 74 -4.19 -5.44 3.32
C TRP A 74 -3.17 -5.23 2.20
N ASP A 75 -3.55 -4.43 1.22
CA ASP A 75 -2.68 -3.92 0.18
C ASP A 75 -2.33 -2.47 0.47
N VAL A 76 -1.07 -2.11 0.22
CA VAL A 76 -0.55 -0.76 0.40
C VAL A 76 -0.06 -0.24 -0.93
N TYR A 77 -0.43 1.00 -1.25
CA TYR A 77 -0.03 1.68 -2.46
C TYR A 77 0.93 2.82 -2.11
N LEU A 78 2.06 2.88 -2.79
CA LEU A 78 2.98 4.02 -2.72
C LEU A 78 2.78 4.91 -3.95
N THR A 79 2.79 6.22 -3.74
CA THR A 79 2.68 7.21 -4.82
C THR A 79 3.86 7.10 -5.78
N VAL A 80 3.59 7.22 -7.07
CA VAL A 80 4.58 7.36 -8.13
C VAL A 80 4.22 8.51 -9.07
N ASP A 81 5.24 9.16 -9.59
CA ASP A 81 5.18 10.26 -10.55
C ASP A 81 4.92 9.76 -11.98
N ASP A 82 5.58 8.67 -12.37
CA ASP A 82 5.45 8.00 -13.67
C ASP A 82 5.42 6.49 -13.44
N LEU A 83 4.22 5.90 -13.54
CA LEU A 83 3.99 4.48 -13.29
C LEU A 83 4.80 3.58 -14.21
N ASP A 84 4.88 3.92 -15.49
CA ASP A 84 5.54 3.05 -16.48
C ASP A 84 7.06 3.08 -16.26
N ALA A 85 7.63 4.26 -16.04
CA ALA A 85 9.05 4.41 -15.73
C ALA A 85 9.44 3.71 -14.41
N ARG A 86 8.58 3.81 -13.38
CA ARG A 86 8.82 3.22 -12.06
C ARG A 86 8.68 1.71 -12.07
N LEU A 87 7.73 1.16 -12.83
CA LEU A 87 7.61 -0.28 -13.04
C LEU A 87 8.83 -0.84 -13.79
N GLU A 88 9.31 -0.18 -14.84
CA GLU A 88 10.54 -0.59 -15.51
C GLU A 88 11.75 -0.55 -14.56
N LYS A 89 11.87 0.50 -13.74
CA LYS A 89 12.89 0.57 -12.70
C LYS A 89 12.74 -0.57 -11.69
N ALA A 90 11.53 -0.89 -11.26
CA ALA A 90 11.27 -1.99 -10.34
C ALA A 90 11.70 -3.35 -10.92
N LYS A 91 11.42 -3.62 -12.20
CA LYS A 91 11.89 -4.84 -12.90
C LYS A 91 13.42 -4.92 -12.87
N LEU A 92 14.11 -3.83 -13.19
CA LEU A 92 15.58 -3.77 -13.19
C LEU A 92 16.17 -4.03 -11.79
N HIS A 93 15.45 -3.67 -10.73
CA HIS A 93 15.83 -3.92 -9.34
C HIS A 93 15.27 -5.24 -8.77
N GLY A 94 14.75 -6.13 -9.61
CA GLY A 94 14.40 -7.51 -9.23
C GLY A 94 12.98 -7.71 -8.71
N ALA A 95 12.09 -6.72 -8.85
CA ALA A 95 10.66 -6.92 -8.59
C ALA A 95 10.02 -7.81 -9.65
N LYS A 96 8.98 -8.55 -9.24
CA LYS A 96 8.08 -9.24 -10.16
C LYS A 96 6.83 -8.39 -10.36
N ILE A 97 6.39 -8.25 -11.59
CA ILE A 97 5.18 -7.53 -11.95
C ILE A 97 4.24 -8.56 -12.56
N PRO A 98 3.25 -9.04 -11.81
CA PRO A 98 2.44 -10.17 -12.23
C PRO A 98 1.40 -9.78 -13.29
N MET A 99 1.09 -8.49 -13.44
CA MET A 99 0.15 -7.98 -14.45
C MET A 99 0.56 -6.58 -14.95
N ASP A 100 0.10 -6.23 -16.14
CA ASP A 100 0.30 -4.89 -16.70
C ASP A 100 -0.42 -3.81 -15.87
N PRO A 101 0.12 -2.57 -15.79
CA PRO A 101 -0.53 -1.48 -15.09
C PRO A 101 -1.89 -1.15 -15.72
N MET A 102 -2.87 -0.82 -14.88
CA MET A 102 -4.25 -0.57 -15.32
C MET A 102 -4.80 0.78 -14.83
N PRO A 103 -5.64 1.45 -15.66
CA PRO A 103 -6.34 2.66 -15.25
C PRO A 103 -7.53 2.32 -14.33
N ILE A 104 -7.78 3.19 -13.36
CA ILE A 104 -8.94 3.14 -12.47
C ILE A 104 -9.82 4.37 -12.76
N GLY A 105 -10.50 4.34 -13.91
CA GLY A 105 -11.25 5.48 -14.43
C GLY A 105 -10.39 6.75 -14.51
N GLU A 106 -10.96 7.88 -14.08
CA GLU A 106 -10.23 9.15 -13.95
C GLU A 106 -9.46 9.28 -12.61
N SER A 107 -9.70 8.37 -11.66
CA SER A 107 -9.08 8.43 -10.33
C SER A 107 -7.56 8.32 -10.38
N GLY A 108 -7.03 7.50 -11.29
CA GLY A 108 -5.59 7.31 -11.46
C GLY A 108 -5.24 6.01 -12.19
N ARG A 109 -3.97 5.60 -12.09
CA ARG A 109 -3.46 4.33 -12.59
C ARG A 109 -2.76 3.58 -11.47
N MET A 110 -2.87 2.25 -11.49
CA MET A 110 -2.18 1.41 -10.53
C MET A 110 -1.32 0.34 -11.18
N GLY A 111 -0.26 -0.04 -10.47
CA GLY A 111 0.58 -1.18 -10.78
C GLY A 111 0.74 -2.06 -9.55
N ILE A 112 0.73 -3.37 -9.75
CA ILE A 112 0.91 -4.36 -8.68
C ILE A 112 2.29 -4.98 -8.87
N LEU A 113 3.03 -5.17 -7.78
CA LEU A 113 4.34 -5.78 -7.81
C LEU A 113 4.64 -6.57 -6.54
N CYS A 114 5.59 -7.48 -6.67
CA CYS A 114 6.23 -8.17 -5.57
C CYS A 114 7.68 -7.69 -5.53
N ASP A 115 8.10 -7.12 -4.40
CA ASP A 115 9.45 -6.62 -4.23
C ASP A 115 10.49 -7.76 -4.25
N PRO A 116 11.80 -7.45 -4.32
CA PRO A 116 12.84 -8.48 -4.41
C PRO A 116 12.94 -9.38 -3.17
N THR A 117 12.30 -9.02 -2.06
CA THR A 117 12.25 -9.82 -0.83
C THR A 117 11.01 -10.71 -0.76
N GLY A 118 10.03 -10.51 -1.64
CA GLY A 118 8.80 -11.29 -1.71
C GLY A 118 7.56 -10.55 -1.22
N ALA A 119 7.68 -9.31 -0.73
CA ALA A 119 6.55 -8.56 -0.22
C ALA A 119 5.71 -7.98 -1.37
N GLY A 120 4.39 -8.15 -1.32
CA GLY A 120 3.50 -7.50 -2.29
C GLY A 120 3.32 -6.03 -1.94
N ILE A 121 3.59 -5.13 -2.88
CA ILE A 121 3.42 -3.69 -2.75
C ILE A 121 2.83 -3.14 -4.06
N ASN A 122 2.04 -2.08 -3.99
CA ASN A 122 1.41 -1.49 -5.16
C ASN A 122 1.92 -0.07 -5.42
N MET A 123 1.80 0.38 -6.68
CA MET A 123 2.11 1.74 -7.12
C MET A 123 0.81 2.46 -7.48
N TRP A 124 0.71 3.74 -7.11
CA TRP A 124 -0.39 4.61 -7.47
C TRP A 124 0.10 5.88 -8.17
N GLN A 125 -0.30 6.08 -9.42
CA GLN A 125 -0.15 7.35 -10.11
C GLN A 125 -1.49 8.08 -10.10
N ALA A 126 -1.55 9.19 -9.37
CA ALA A 126 -2.77 9.94 -9.15
C ALA A 126 -3.33 10.55 -10.45
N GLY A 127 -4.64 10.43 -10.62
CA GLY A 127 -5.46 11.28 -11.49
C GLY A 127 -6.28 12.23 -10.60
N ASP A 128 -7.59 12.05 -10.56
CA ASP A 128 -8.49 12.82 -9.70
C ASP A 128 -8.42 12.43 -8.21
N LEU A 129 -7.92 11.22 -7.90
CA LEU A 129 -7.74 10.73 -6.53
C LEU A 129 -6.25 10.69 -6.18
N ASP A 130 -5.82 11.65 -5.36
CA ASP A 130 -4.43 11.70 -4.85
C ASP A 130 -4.17 10.60 -3.80
N GLY A 131 -5.22 10.18 -3.08
CA GLY A 131 -5.20 9.06 -2.14
C GLY A 131 -6.13 9.28 -0.95
N TYR A 132 -5.88 8.57 0.15
CA TYR A 132 -6.72 8.63 1.36
C TYR A 132 -6.60 9.98 2.10
N ASP A 133 -7.59 10.36 2.88
CA ASP A 133 -7.56 11.50 3.78
C ASP A 133 -6.86 11.12 5.10
N PHE A 134 -5.73 11.76 5.40
CA PHE A 134 -5.09 11.63 6.71
C PHE A 134 -5.67 12.65 7.68
N THR A 135 -6.42 12.18 8.69
CA THR A 135 -7.05 13.06 9.69
C THR A 135 -6.32 13.08 11.03
N GLY A 136 -5.45 12.09 11.30
CA GLY A 136 -4.86 11.86 12.61
C GLY A 136 -5.88 11.46 13.70
N LEU A 137 -7.13 11.17 13.34
CA LEU A 137 -8.16 10.72 14.26
C LEU A 137 -8.09 9.19 14.47
N PRO A 138 -8.58 8.68 15.61
CA PRO A 138 -8.73 7.24 15.80
C PRO A 138 -9.48 6.57 14.65
N GLY A 139 -9.00 5.40 14.21
CA GLY A 139 -9.53 4.68 13.05
C GLY A 139 -8.98 5.14 11.71
N SER A 140 -8.08 6.12 11.66
CA SER A 140 -7.36 6.44 10.42
C SER A 140 -6.11 5.58 10.24
N PRO A 141 -5.72 5.26 8.99
CA PRO A 141 -4.41 4.69 8.71
C PRO A 141 -3.30 5.67 9.10
N VAL A 142 -2.34 5.22 9.89
CA VAL A 142 -1.30 6.09 10.50
C VAL A 142 0.12 5.62 10.24
N TRP A 143 0.33 4.32 10.03
CA TRP A 143 1.66 3.77 9.85
C TRP A 143 1.60 2.47 9.05
N PHE A 144 2.62 2.24 8.24
CA PHE A 144 2.77 1.06 7.40
C PHE A 144 4.19 0.53 7.55
N GLU A 145 4.32 -0.78 7.54
CA GLU A 145 5.59 -1.40 7.89
C GLU A 145 5.87 -2.61 7.00
N LEU A 146 7.08 -2.63 6.44
CA LEU A 146 7.65 -3.80 5.81
C LEU A 146 8.56 -4.50 6.82
N MET A 147 8.24 -5.76 7.14
CA MET A 147 9.11 -6.63 7.93
C MET A 147 9.76 -7.67 7.03
N THR A 148 11.09 -7.71 7.00
CA THR A 148 11.84 -8.59 6.10
C THR A 148 13.25 -8.89 6.59
N HIS A 149 13.60 -10.18 6.65
CA HIS A 149 14.95 -10.65 6.94
C HIS A 149 15.99 -10.32 5.84
N GLN A 150 15.57 -9.63 4.78
CA GLN A 150 16.42 -9.16 3.69
C GLN A 150 16.48 -7.62 3.69
N TYR A 151 16.66 -7.04 4.87
CA TYR A 151 16.68 -5.59 5.13
C TYR A 151 17.49 -4.77 4.11
N ASP A 152 18.74 -5.16 3.83
CA ASP A 152 19.62 -4.40 2.92
C ASP A 152 19.09 -4.41 1.48
N LYS A 153 18.54 -5.56 1.05
CA LYS A 153 17.95 -5.73 -0.28
C LYS A 153 16.69 -4.89 -0.45
N ALA A 154 15.83 -4.86 0.57
CA ALA A 154 14.65 -4.01 0.57
C ALA A 154 15.04 -2.53 0.57
N THR A 155 15.97 -2.12 1.45
CA THR A 155 16.48 -0.74 1.53
C THR A 155 16.98 -0.25 0.16
N GLU A 156 17.81 -1.05 -0.53
CA GLU A 156 18.28 -0.73 -1.88
C GLU A 156 17.13 -0.55 -2.87
N PHE A 157 16.16 -1.49 -2.85
CA PHE A 157 15.00 -1.46 -3.72
C PHE A 157 14.14 -0.22 -3.52
N TYR A 158 13.71 0.08 -2.29
CA TYR A 158 12.82 1.22 -2.02
C TYR A 158 13.52 2.56 -2.23
N THR A 159 14.82 2.65 -1.93
CA THR A 159 15.62 3.86 -2.24
C THR A 159 15.68 4.07 -3.75
N ALA A 160 15.94 3.03 -4.53
CA ALA A 160 16.05 3.15 -5.97
C ALA A 160 14.70 3.39 -6.63
N VAL A 161 13.66 2.62 -6.31
CA VAL A 161 12.41 2.61 -7.06
C VAL A 161 11.47 3.72 -6.61
N PHE A 162 11.42 4.00 -5.31
CA PHE A 162 10.46 4.94 -4.70
C PHE A 162 11.11 6.20 -4.15
N ASP A 163 12.40 6.42 -4.42
CA ASP A 163 13.20 7.55 -3.93
C ASP A 163 13.20 7.68 -2.39
N ALA A 164 12.91 6.57 -1.69
CA ALA A 164 12.82 6.54 -0.24
C ALA A 164 14.13 6.99 0.40
N GLN A 165 14.05 7.92 1.35
CA GLN A 165 15.21 8.37 2.12
C GLN A 165 15.26 7.54 3.39
N MET A 166 15.94 6.39 3.33
CA MET A 166 15.98 5.45 4.46
C MET A 166 16.77 6.05 5.64
N VAL A 167 16.06 6.37 6.72
CA VAL A 167 16.63 6.94 7.96
C VAL A 167 16.60 5.90 9.06
N PRO A 168 17.77 5.38 9.51
CA PRO A 168 17.83 4.42 10.61
C PRO A 168 17.30 5.01 11.92
N MET A 169 16.36 4.31 12.56
CA MET A 169 15.94 4.59 13.92
C MET A 169 16.89 3.88 14.88
N SER A 170 17.92 4.60 15.30
CA SER A 170 18.86 4.12 16.32
C SER A 170 18.50 4.72 17.68
N GLU A 171 17.51 4.14 18.35
CA GLU A 171 17.64 4.05 19.80
C GLU A 171 18.35 2.74 20.10
N GLN A 172 19.41 2.83 20.91
CA GLN A 172 20.30 1.72 21.29
C GLN A 172 19.47 0.59 21.90
N MET A 173 19.09 -0.39 21.10
CA MET A 173 18.85 -1.73 21.64
C MET A 173 20.23 -2.26 22.03
N ASP A 174 20.39 -2.71 23.27
CA ASP A 174 21.66 -3.23 23.82
C ASP A 174 22.18 -4.51 23.10
N ASP A 175 21.50 -4.93 22.05
CA ASP A 175 21.80 -6.06 21.18
C ASP A 175 21.61 -5.61 19.72
N ASP A 176 22.62 -5.82 18.88
CA ASP A 176 22.68 -5.48 17.45
C ASP A 176 21.68 -6.31 16.58
N SER A 177 20.63 -6.88 17.17
CA SER A 177 19.81 -7.91 16.54
C SER A 177 18.64 -7.38 15.70
N PHE A 178 18.21 -6.13 15.87
CA PHE A 178 17.09 -5.56 15.11
C PHE A 178 17.43 -4.24 14.44
N ARG A 179 17.23 -4.17 13.12
CA ARG A 179 17.39 -2.95 12.32
C ARG A 179 16.03 -2.38 11.96
N TYR A 180 15.89 -1.07 12.07
CA TYR A 180 14.69 -0.35 11.66
C TYR A 180 15.04 0.96 10.96
N SER A 181 14.39 1.26 9.85
CA SER A 181 14.47 2.55 9.17
C SER A 181 13.11 3.09 8.77
N THR A 182 12.97 4.40 8.74
CA THR A 182 11.82 5.10 8.16
C THR A 182 12.14 5.60 6.75
N ASN A 183 11.12 5.84 5.91
CA ASN A 183 11.31 6.33 4.53
C ASN A 183 11.64 7.83 4.41
N GLY A 184 11.81 8.51 5.55
CA GLY A 184 12.17 9.91 5.68
C GLY A 184 12.47 10.25 7.15
N THR A 185 12.74 11.53 7.44
CA THR A 185 12.90 11.99 8.84
C THR A 185 11.56 11.97 9.56
N GLN A 186 11.56 11.91 10.90
CA GLN A 186 10.38 11.67 11.74
C GLN A 186 9.11 12.43 11.29
N ASP A 187 9.21 13.73 11.02
CA ASP A 187 8.04 14.56 10.70
C ASP A 187 7.46 14.35 9.28
N VAL A 188 8.18 13.68 8.39
CA VAL A 188 7.78 13.43 7.00
C VAL A 188 7.69 11.93 6.65
N ALA A 189 8.08 11.06 7.58
CA ALA A 189 8.02 9.64 7.41
C ALA A 189 6.56 9.16 7.36
N THR A 190 6.28 8.27 6.43
CA THR A 190 4.95 7.69 6.22
C THR A 190 4.92 6.18 6.41
N TRP A 191 6.09 5.52 6.37
CA TRP A 191 6.22 4.08 6.59
C TRP A 191 7.63 3.72 7.07
N GLY A 192 7.77 2.50 7.60
CA GLY A 192 9.03 1.94 8.10
C GLY A 192 9.37 0.57 7.54
N LEU A 193 10.62 0.16 7.75
CA LEU A 193 11.21 -1.09 7.30
C LEU A 193 12.03 -1.69 8.44
N GLY A 194 11.65 -2.87 8.89
CA GLY A 194 12.31 -3.64 9.95
C GLY A 194 12.86 -5.00 9.47
N ASP A 195 13.86 -5.51 10.19
CA ASP A 195 14.51 -6.84 9.98
C ASP A 195 13.73 -8.00 10.63
#